data_AF-A0A8H7NA78-F1
#
_entry.id   AF-A0A8H7NA78-F1
#
_cell.length_a   1.000
_cell.length_b   1.000
_cell.length_c   1.000
_cell.angle_alpha   90.00
_cell.angle_beta   90.00
_cell.angle_gamma   90.00
#
_symmetry.space_group_name_H-M   'P 1'
#
loop_
_entity.id
_entity.type
_entity.pdbx_description
1 polymer ?
#
loop_
_entity_poly.entity_id
_entity_poly.type
_entity_poly.pdbx_seq_one_letter_code
_entity_poly.pdbx_strand_id
1 'polypeptide(L)'
;MVRGQGMPSYRHHDFGNLYIRFNIKFPEKNWTDDEAAFEALRKYLPSPSLENVPPAEAMTEPADLEDADNTSQNRGFGAGAMDEDDEDGHPGAERVQCASQ
;
A
#
# COMPACT_ATOMS: atom_id res chain seq x y z
N MET A 1 17.26 -4.64 0.91
CA MET A 1 18.19 -3.55 0.57
C MET A 1 19.49 -4.16 0.11
N VAL A 2 20.02 -3.71 -1.02
CA VAL A 2 21.35 -4.13 -1.50
C VAL A 2 22.24 -2.90 -1.56
N ARG A 3 23.37 -2.95 -0.83
CA ARG A 3 24.29 -1.82 -0.71
C ARG A 3 25.11 -1.65 -2.00
N GLY A 4 25.32 -0.40 -2.41
CA GLY A 4 26.17 -0.10 -3.59
C GLY A 4 25.61 -0.57 -4.94
N GLN A 5 24.30 -0.86 -5.00
CA GLN A 5 23.60 -1.28 -6.24
C GLN A 5 22.58 -0.23 -6.72
N GLY A 6 22.60 0.96 -6.12
CA GLY A 6 21.86 2.13 -6.62
C GLY A 6 22.66 2.88 -7.68
N MET A 7 22.12 3.99 -8.15
CA MET A 7 22.79 4.85 -9.13
C MET A 7 24.06 5.49 -8.52
N PRO A 8 25.15 5.68 -9.30
CA PRO A 8 26.32 6.42 -8.85
C PRO A 8 25.97 7.88 -8.57
N SER A 9 26.59 8.44 -7.52
CA SER A 9 26.49 9.85 -7.20
C SER A 9 27.34 10.70 -8.14
N TYR A 10 26.86 11.91 -8.47
CA TYR A 10 27.54 12.80 -9.42
C TYR A 10 28.91 13.31 -8.92
N ARG A 11 29.07 13.52 -7.61
CA ARG A 11 30.27 14.16 -7.04
C ARG A 11 31.35 13.21 -6.56
N HIS A 12 30.97 12.04 -6.06
CA HIS A 12 31.91 11.11 -5.42
C HIS A 12 32.01 9.77 -6.16
N HIS A 13 31.22 9.56 -7.22
CA HIS A 13 31.13 8.31 -7.98
C HIS A 13 30.81 7.06 -7.15
N ASP A 14 30.46 7.23 -5.87
CA ASP A 14 29.95 6.16 -5.01
C ASP A 14 28.54 5.74 -5.43
N PHE A 15 28.29 4.44 -5.41
CA PHE A 15 26.97 3.88 -5.73
C PHE A 15 26.02 3.96 -4.53
N GLY A 16 24.78 4.37 -4.80
CA GLY A 16 23.69 4.37 -3.80
C GLY A 16 23.22 2.96 -3.43
N ASN A 17 22.09 2.88 -2.73
CA ASN A 17 21.50 1.59 -2.30
C ASN A 17 20.26 1.24 -3.14
N LEU A 18 20.10 -0.05 -3.44
CA LEU A 18 18.88 -0.58 -4.05
C LEU A 18 17.89 -0.99 -2.96
N TYR A 19 16.68 -0.42 -3.01
CA TYR A 19 15.55 -0.84 -2.19
C TYR A 19 14.62 -1.71 -3.02
N ILE A 20 14.28 -2.88 -2.51
CA ILE A 20 13.44 -3.86 -3.21
C ILE A 20 12.08 -3.89 -2.52
N ARG A 21 11.02 -3.64 -3.29
CA ARG A 21 9.64 -3.85 -2.88
C ARG A 21 9.17 -5.16 -3.46
N PHE A 22 8.84 -6.12 -2.60
CA PHE A 22 8.23 -7.37 -3.04
C PHE A 22 6.73 -7.16 -3.21
N ASN A 23 6.21 -7.60 -4.35
CA ASN A 23 4.79 -7.84 -4.54
C ASN A 23 4.61 -9.36 -4.53
N ILE A 24 3.93 -9.88 -3.52
CA ILE A 24 3.68 -11.31 -3.37
C ILE A 24 2.36 -11.62 -4.05
N LYS A 25 2.41 -12.39 -5.14
CA LYS A 25 1.21 -12.92 -5.78
C LYS A 25 0.73 -14.14 -5.00
N PHE A 26 -0.47 -14.05 -4.42
CA PHE A 26 -1.10 -15.19 -3.77
C PHE A 26 -1.57 -16.23 -4.82
N PRO A 27 -1.63 -17.52 -4.45
CA PRO A 27 -2.28 -18.52 -5.28
C PRO A 27 -3.74 -18.14 -5.56
N GLU A 28 -4.21 -18.49 -6.75
CA GLU A 28 -5.61 -18.26 -7.14
C GLU A 28 -6.56 -19.14 -6.31
N LYS A 29 -7.86 -18.80 -6.34
CA LYS A 29 -8.89 -19.63 -5.70
C LYS A 29 -8.84 -21.06 -6.25
N ASN A 30 -8.93 -22.06 -5.37
CA ASN A 30 -8.86 -23.49 -5.70
C ASN A 30 -7.54 -23.90 -6.39
N TRP A 31 -6.40 -23.34 -5.98
CA TRP A 31 -5.09 -23.72 -6.52
C TRP A 31 -4.70 -25.19 -6.21
N THR A 32 -5.31 -25.81 -5.21
CA THR A 32 -5.16 -27.23 -4.88
C THR A 32 -6.45 -27.75 -4.22
N ASP A 33 -6.76 -29.03 -4.47
CA ASP A 33 -7.83 -29.79 -3.80
C ASP A 33 -7.27 -30.81 -2.79
N ASP A 34 -5.95 -30.87 -2.60
CA ASP A 34 -5.29 -31.82 -1.70
C ASP A 34 -5.39 -31.39 -0.23
N GLU A 35 -6.15 -32.15 0.56
CA GLU A 35 -6.32 -31.93 2.00
C GLU A 35 -4.99 -32.03 2.77
N ALA A 36 -4.08 -32.90 2.34
CA ALA A 36 -2.78 -33.06 3.00
C ALA A 36 -1.90 -31.80 2.86
N ALA A 37 -2.03 -31.07 1.74
CA ALA A 37 -1.35 -29.80 1.54
C ALA A 37 -1.85 -28.72 2.51
N PHE A 38 -3.17 -28.66 2.77
CA PHE A 38 -3.74 -27.73 3.74
C PHE A 38 -3.34 -28.06 5.17
N GLU A 39 -3.29 -29.34 5.54
CA GLU A 39 -2.77 -29.76 6.86
C GLU A 39 -1.30 -29.38 7.04
N ALA A 40 -0.48 -29.54 6.00
CA ALA A 40 0.93 -29.15 6.05
C ALA A 40 1.07 -27.63 6.25
N LEU A 41 0.28 -26.82 5.54
CA LEU A 41 0.26 -25.37 5.72
C LEU A 41 -0.07 -24.95 7.14
N ARG A 42 -1.04 -25.61 7.80
CA ARG A 42 -1.36 -25.33 9.22
C ARG A 42 -0.20 -25.61 10.16
N LYS A 43 0.68 -26.56 9.82
CA LYS A 43 1.89 -26.87 10.61
C LYS A 43 3.01 -25.87 10.39
N TYR A 44 3.11 -25.29 9.19
CA TYR A 44 4.16 -24.33 8.84
C TYR A 44 3.81 -22.88 9.18
N LEU A 45 2.53 -22.52 9.15
CA LEU A 45 2.05 -21.19 9.47
C LEU A 45 1.93 -21.01 10.99
N PRO A 46 2.15 -19.79 11.51
CA PRO A 46 1.84 -19.47 12.90
C PRO A 46 0.39 -19.82 13.25
N SER A 47 0.14 -20.18 14.52
CA SER A 47 -1.23 -20.44 14.98
C SER A 47 -2.15 -19.26 14.68
N PRO A 48 -3.40 -19.51 14.26
CA PRO A 48 -4.36 -18.44 13.96
C PRO A 48 -4.50 -17.51 15.16
N SER A 49 -4.55 -16.20 14.90
CA SER A 49 -4.93 -15.23 15.94
C SER A 49 -6.32 -15.56 16.47
N LEU A 50 -6.50 -15.43 17.78
CA LEU A 50 -7.78 -15.69 18.46
C LEU A 50 -8.93 -15.01 17.73
N GLU A 51 -9.98 -15.78 17.43
CA GLU A 51 -11.24 -15.25 16.91
C GLU A 51 -11.75 -14.18 17.87
N ASN A 52 -12.11 -13.02 17.30
CA ASN A 52 -12.84 -11.99 18.03
C ASN A 52 -14.28 -12.49 18.21
N VAL A 53 -14.46 -13.42 19.15
CA VAL A 53 -15.77 -13.98 19.49
C VAL A 53 -16.60 -12.87 20.13
N PRO A 54 -17.70 -12.44 19.49
CA PRO A 54 -18.56 -11.41 20.06
C PRO A 54 -19.12 -11.87 21.41
N PRO A 55 -19.37 -10.96 22.36
CA PRO A 55 -20.07 -11.29 23.60
C PRO A 55 -21.41 -12.01 23.32
N ALA A 56 -21.84 -12.89 24.23
CA ALA A 56 -23.07 -13.68 24.05
C ALA A 56 -24.35 -12.83 23.89
N GLU A 57 -24.31 -11.56 24.26
CA GLU A 57 -25.41 -10.60 24.09
C GLU A 57 -25.37 -9.83 22.76
N ALA A 58 -24.35 -10.06 21.94
CA ALA A 58 -24.23 -9.44 20.62
C ALA A 58 -25.15 -10.13 19.62
N MET A 59 -25.91 -9.32 18.86
CA MET A 59 -26.66 -9.80 17.70
C MET A 59 -25.66 -10.11 16.59
N THR A 60 -25.44 -11.40 16.31
CA THR A 60 -24.56 -11.86 15.22
C THR A 60 -25.39 -12.44 14.09
N GLU A 61 -25.20 -11.95 12.87
CA GLU A 61 -25.68 -12.60 11.65
C GLU A 61 -24.52 -13.27 10.90
N PRO A 62 -24.72 -14.45 10.32
CA PRO A 62 -23.73 -15.05 9.42
C PRO A 62 -23.60 -14.16 8.18
N ALA A 63 -22.36 -13.84 7.81
CA ALA A 63 -22.03 -13.10 6.61
C ALA A 63 -21.25 -13.99 5.65
N ASP A 64 -21.71 -14.06 4.41
CA ASP A 64 -20.97 -14.71 3.33
C ASP A 64 -19.95 -13.75 2.72
N LEU A 65 -18.78 -14.27 2.34
CA LEU A 65 -17.76 -13.49 1.66
C LEU A 65 -18.05 -13.49 0.16
N GLU A 66 -18.27 -12.30 -0.39
CA GLU A 66 -18.44 -12.07 -1.83
C GLU A 66 -17.23 -11.33 -2.42
N ASP A 67 -17.02 -11.49 -3.71
CA ASP A 67 -15.97 -10.76 -4.43
C ASP A 67 -16.31 -9.26 -4.46
N ALA A 68 -15.32 -8.41 -4.20
CA ALA A 68 -15.53 -6.97 -4.20
C ALA A 68 -15.78 -6.43 -5.63
N ASP A 69 -16.90 -5.74 -5.84
CA ASP A 69 -17.19 -5.06 -7.11
C ASP A 69 -16.35 -3.77 -7.24
N ASN A 70 -15.42 -3.78 -8.20
CA ASN A 70 -14.51 -2.67 -8.49
C ASN A 70 -15.23 -1.37 -8.91
N THR A 71 -16.49 -1.45 -9.32
CA THR A 71 -17.29 -0.29 -9.74
C THR A 71 -17.63 0.65 -8.56
N SER A 72 -17.69 0.10 -7.35
CA SER A 72 -18.06 0.83 -6.13
C SER A 72 -16.87 1.59 -5.50
N GLN A 73 -15.64 1.12 -5.72
CA GLN A 73 -14.40 1.71 -5.17
C GLN A 73 -14.05 3.06 -5.80
N ASN A 74 -14.43 3.32 -7.05
CA ASN A 74 -14.10 4.58 -7.74
C ASN A 74 -14.90 5.80 -7.22
N ARG A 75 -15.90 5.61 -6.35
CA ARG A 75 -16.71 6.72 -5.81
C ARG A 75 -16.23 7.27 -4.45
N GLY A 76 -15.24 6.62 -3.82
CA GLY A 76 -14.83 6.95 -2.44
C GLY A 76 -13.66 7.92 -2.28
N PHE A 77 -12.91 8.23 -3.35
CA PHE A 77 -11.61 8.93 -3.22
C PHE A 77 -11.34 10.04 -4.27
N GLY A 78 -12.35 10.76 -4.77
CA GLY A 78 -12.05 11.81 -5.76
C GLY A 78 -13.13 12.79 -6.19
N ALA A 79 -14.20 13.00 -5.42
CA ALA A 79 -15.26 13.93 -5.80
C ALA A 79 -15.60 14.92 -4.68
N GLY A 80 -14.66 15.82 -4.39
CA GLY A 80 -14.91 17.11 -3.72
C GLY A 80 -14.04 18.15 -4.45
N ALA A 81 -14.59 18.90 -5.40
CA ALA A 81 -15.32 20.15 -5.21
C ALA A 81 -14.38 21.37 -5.22
N MET A 82 -14.39 22.05 -6.38
CA MET A 82 -14.14 23.48 -6.61
C MET A 82 -12.77 24.06 -6.23
N ASP A 83 -11.92 24.27 -7.23
CA ASP A 83 -10.99 25.40 -7.26
C ASP A 83 -11.08 26.02 -8.67
N GLU A 84 -12.24 26.62 -8.93
CA GLU A 84 -12.45 27.56 -10.04
C GLU A 84 -12.10 28.96 -9.51
N ASP A 85 -11.11 29.58 -10.15
CA ASP A 85 -10.93 31.03 -10.31
C ASP A 85 -10.75 31.91 -9.04
N ASP A 86 -9.50 32.29 -8.76
CA ASP A 86 -9.21 33.62 -8.16
C ASP A 86 -8.07 34.28 -8.96
N GLU A 87 -8.50 34.93 -10.04
CA GLU A 87 -7.78 35.97 -10.75
C GLU A 87 -7.61 37.20 -9.83
N ASP A 88 -6.35 37.61 -9.62
CA ASP A 88 -5.83 39.00 -9.51
C ASP A 88 -4.75 39.16 -8.40
N GLY A 89 -3.49 39.43 -8.78
CA GLY A 89 -2.41 39.54 -7.79
C GLY A 89 -0.96 39.77 -8.24
N HIS A 90 -0.76 40.54 -9.31
CA HIS A 90 0.46 41.30 -9.66
C HIS A 90 1.80 40.62 -10.04
N PRO A 91 2.49 41.16 -11.08
CA PRO A 91 3.79 40.73 -11.56
C PRO A 91 4.96 41.44 -10.83
N GLY A 92 6.05 40.69 -10.62
CA GLY A 92 7.39 41.27 -10.44
C GLY A 92 7.98 41.21 -9.04
N ALA A 93 8.99 40.35 -8.87
CA ALA A 93 10.20 40.68 -8.12
C ALA A 93 11.28 39.60 -8.36
N GLU A 94 12.18 39.86 -9.31
CA GLU A 94 13.58 39.46 -9.16
C GLU A 94 14.12 40.03 -7.85
N ARG A 95 14.63 39.16 -6.97
CA ARG A 95 15.82 39.45 -6.17
C ARG A 95 16.48 38.17 -5.66
N VAL A 96 17.65 37.90 -6.23
CA VAL A 96 18.72 37.07 -5.69
C VAL A 96 19.30 37.73 -4.43
N GLN A 97 19.60 36.96 -3.38
CA GLN A 97 20.62 37.21 -2.31
C GLN A 97 20.44 36.15 -1.19
N CYS A 98 21.43 35.58 -0.50
CA CYS A 98 22.79 35.98 -0.13
C CYS A 98 23.73 34.76 -0.01
N ALA A 99 25.04 35.02 -0.07
CA ALA A 99 26.11 34.12 0.38
C ALA A 99 26.33 34.19 1.90
N SER A 100 26.95 33.15 2.48
CA SER A 100 27.73 33.26 3.72
C SER A 100 28.90 32.29 3.70
N GLN A 101 30.09 32.91 3.74
CA GLN A 101 31.45 32.47 4.13
C GLN A 101 31.92 31.04 3.82
#